data_AF-A0A4U1J852-F1
#
_entry.id   AF-A0A4U1J852-F1
#
_cell.length_a   1.000
_cell.length_b   1.000
_cell.length_c   1.000
_cell.angle_alpha   90.00
_cell.angle_beta   90.00
_cell.angle_gamma   90.00
#
_symmetry.space_group_name_H-M   'P 1'
#
loop_
_entity.id
_entity.type
_entity.pdbx_description
1 polymer ?
#
loop_
_entity_poly.entity_id
_entity_poly.type
_entity_poly.pdbx_seq_one_letter_code
_entity_poly.pdbx_strand_id
1 'polypeptide(L)'
;MDASRREGRGQGEGPAGEAREARGGAGVARVALVLGAALSVVAGLECTPSHRSSSKKNAPLITAEERPRFPRSPHAHPRWSWPGMAQFQSAYEQADRQAKPIRLVQGRIVKEVDGGHVEVDDVVLSVEREVEAETYALRVEFAETDDAYSEARLGSRSGWMLVTGSMERAEAGVPFVFEKGASRIRIEPAYVSPAGRLLMEALDAWAYVAALLATDPPVYDDERATDEEEAGAKLAAARAAGDKEKALSYYRIWRPMGRCSMDSRPAQVAREYADLCYDMGKLGCFLQLQLRIMGDQFDRVAYSSYGEAAHATEAERLTETGLDVDTFLLGLVIRFGGVSREGELGGYRLVRSIKESGRAAPIAARLAAWAEDATLDEYNRLTATQILALLEDDAALADEEELPPIARLWLARHHAKK
;
A
#
# COMPACT_ATOMS: atom_id res chain seq x y z
N MET A 1 -25.45 -21.70 75.22
CA MET A 1 -26.10 -22.67 74.32
C MET A 1 -25.45 -22.49 72.97
N ASP A 2 -24.25 -23.08 72.82
CA ASP A 2 -24.02 -24.41 72.23
C ASP A 2 -24.25 -24.40 70.71
N ALA A 3 -23.43 -25.01 69.84
CA ALA A 3 -22.09 -25.57 69.86
C ALA A 3 -21.84 -26.07 68.41
N SER A 4 -20.57 -26.37 68.10
CA SER A 4 -20.12 -27.34 67.07
C SER A 4 -19.99 -26.80 65.62
N ARG A 5 -18.82 -26.64 64.99
CA ARG A 5 -17.60 -27.49 64.80
C ARG A 5 -17.75 -28.52 63.67
N ARG A 6 -16.96 -28.38 62.60
CA ARG A 6 -16.15 -29.47 62.01
C ARG A 6 -15.10 -28.97 61.02
N GLU A 7 -13.85 -29.31 61.34
CA GLU A 7 -12.65 -29.31 60.52
C GLU A 7 -12.58 -30.58 59.64
N GLY A 8 -11.74 -30.55 58.61
CA GLY A 8 -11.29 -31.74 57.88
C GLY A 8 -9.99 -31.47 57.12
N ARG A 9 -8.86 -31.84 57.76
CA ARG A 9 -7.49 -31.92 57.21
C ARG A 9 -7.33 -33.13 56.27
N GLY A 10 -6.35 -33.06 55.37
CA GLY A 10 -5.74 -34.24 54.74
C GLY A 10 -4.43 -33.93 54.01
N GLN A 11 -3.31 -34.12 54.69
CA GLN A 11 -1.94 -34.19 54.16
C GLN A 11 -1.66 -35.60 53.59
N GLY A 12 -0.72 -35.71 52.66
CA GLY A 12 -0.12 -36.99 52.24
C GLY A 12 1.20 -36.79 51.51
N GLU A 13 2.31 -37.03 52.21
CA GLU A 13 3.69 -37.10 51.70
C GLU A 13 4.09 -38.55 51.33
N GLY A 14 4.98 -38.68 50.33
CA GLY A 14 6.01 -39.74 50.18
C GLY A 14 5.56 -41.14 49.72
N PRO A 15 6.46 -42.00 49.21
CA PRO A 15 7.92 -42.00 49.44
C PRO A 15 8.82 -42.24 48.20
N ALA A 16 10.13 -42.21 48.48
CA ALA A 16 11.28 -42.49 47.62
C ALA A 16 11.41 -43.98 47.20
N GLY A 17 12.12 -44.22 46.09
CA GLY A 17 12.57 -45.54 45.65
C GLY A 17 13.84 -45.44 44.81
N GLU A 18 14.84 -46.23 45.19
CA GLU A 18 16.25 -46.21 44.78
C GLU A 18 16.58 -46.85 43.42
N ALA A 19 17.72 -46.41 42.87
CA ALA A 19 18.80 -47.15 42.21
C ALA A 19 18.50 -48.18 41.09
N ARG A 20 19.15 -47.96 39.93
CA ARG A 20 19.94 -49.01 39.28
C ARG A 20 21.04 -48.47 38.37
N GLU A 21 22.24 -48.95 38.64
CA GLU A 21 23.50 -48.84 37.92
C GLU A 21 23.53 -49.91 36.79
N ALA A 22 24.04 -49.59 35.61
CA ALA A 22 24.54 -50.60 34.67
C ALA A 22 25.60 -50.03 33.72
N ARG A 23 26.71 -50.76 33.66
CA ARG A 23 27.95 -50.50 32.92
C ARG A 23 27.83 -50.88 31.44
N GLY A 24 28.65 -50.21 30.62
CA GLY A 24 29.56 -50.88 29.68
C GLY A 24 29.02 -51.20 28.27
N GLY A 25 29.75 -50.73 27.25
CA GLY A 25 29.58 -51.20 25.88
C GLY A 25 30.34 -50.35 24.86
N ALA A 26 31.62 -50.67 24.66
CA ALA A 26 32.41 -50.17 23.54
C ALA A 26 31.82 -50.67 22.22
N GLY A 27 31.61 -49.75 21.26
CA GLY A 27 31.15 -50.05 19.91
C GLY A 27 31.83 -49.12 18.92
N VAL A 28 32.88 -49.62 18.27
CA VAL A 28 33.60 -48.99 17.18
C VAL A 28 32.66 -48.90 15.96
N ALA A 29 32.33 -47.68 15.54
CA ALA A 29 31.71 -47.43 14.23
C ALA A 29 32.62 -46.50 13.42
N ARG A 30 33.30 -47.10 12.43
CA ARG A 30 34.00 -46.40 11.36
C ARG A 30 32.97 -45.62 10.55
N VAL A 31 32.99 -44.30 10.64
CA VAL A 31 32.33 -43.43 9.65
C VAL A 31 33.41 -43.00 8.67
N ALA A 32 33.29 -43.52 7.45
CA ALA A 32 34.10 -43.13 6.31
C ALA A 32 33.81 -41.67 5.98
N LEU A 33 34.87 -40.87 6.04
CA LEU A 33 34.88 -39.46 5.67
C LEU A 33 34.95 -39.39 4.15
N VAL A 34 33.80 -39.33 3.49
CA VAL A 34 33.73 -38.98 2.06
C VAL A 34 33.74 -37.46 1.98
N LEU A 35 34.92 -36.91 1.68
CA LEU A 35 35.10 -35.53 1.22
C LEU A 35 34.43 -35.39 -0.15
N GLY A 36 33.14 -35.09 -0.14
CA GLY A 36 32.43 -34.57 -1.29
C GLY A 36 32.71 -33.07 -1.38
N ALA A 37 33.64 -32.68 -2.25
CA ALA A 37 33.80 -31.30 -2.68
C ALA A 37 32.59 -30.90 -3.51
N ALA A 38 31.52 -30.45 -2.85
CA ALA A 38 30.46 -29.68 -3.48
C ALA A 38 30.99 -28.25 -3.67
N LEU A 39 31.48 -27.96 -4.87
CA LEU A 39 31.60 -26.59 -5.36
C LEU A 39 30.18 -26.01 -5.43
N SER A 40 29.73 -25.43 -4.33
CA SER A 40 28.63 -24.47 -4.34
C SER A 40 29.12 -23.25 -5.10
N VAL A 41 28.85 -23.21 -6.41
CA VAL A 41 28.84 -21.97 -7.18
C VAL A 41 27.65 -21.18 -6.64
N VAL A 42 27.85 -20.54 -5.49
CA VAL A 42 27.05 -19.38 -5.10
C VAL A 42 27.51 -18.30 -6.05
N ALA A 43 26.87 -18.23 -7.23
CA ALA A 43 26.88 -17.01 -8.01
C ALA A 43 26.23 -15.97 -7.09
N GLY A 44 27.05 -15.22 -6.37
CA GLY A 44 26.61 -14.06 -5.63
C GLY A 44 25.93 -13.16 -6.66
N LEU A 45 24.60 -13.13 -6.63
CA LEU A 45 23.85 -12.01 -7.15
C LEU A 45 24.19 -10.84 -6.25
N GLU A 46 25.42 -10.33 -6.38
CA GLU A 46 25.79 -9.07 -5.80
C GLU A 46 24.76 -8.09 -6.33
N CYS A 47 23.94 -7.58 -5.43
CA CYS A 47 23.14 -6.39 -5.66
C CYS A 47 24.08 -5.19 -5.77
N THR A 48 25.14 -5.31 -6.57
CA THR A 48 25.84 -4.17 -7.10
C THR A 48 24.80 -3.41 -7.90
N PRO A 49 24.44 -2.18 -7.49
CA PRO A 49 23.66 -1.31 -8.35
C PRO A 49 24.31 -1.35 -9.73
N SER A 50 23.51 -1.43 -10.80
CA SER A 50 23.99 -1.69 -12.18
C SER A 50 25.01 -0.66 -12.72
N HIS A 51 25.44 0.28 -11.90
CA HIS A 51 26.62 1.10 -12.06
C HIS A 51 27.93 0.29 -11.88
N ARG A 52 28.31 -0.50 -12.90
CA ARG A 52 29.68 -0.64 -13.44
C ARG A 52 29.91 -2.02 -14.05
N SER A 53 29.87 -2.06 -15.38
CA SER A 53 30.83 -2.84 -16.16
C SER A 53 31.25 -1.98 -17.35
N SER A 54 32.48 -1.46 -17.24
CA SER A 54 33.18 -0.73 -18.28
C SER A 54 33.56 -1.70 -19.41
N SER A 55 32.98 -1.55 -20.60
CA SER A 55 33.69 -1.68 -21.89
C SER A 55 32.84 -1.50 -23.16
N LYS A 56 31.56 -1.14 -23.08
CA LYS A 56 30.83 -0.54 -24.21
C LYS A 56 29.92 0.58 -23.72
N LYS A 57 30.02 1.72 -24.38
CA LYS A 57 29.40 3.00 -24.03
C LYS A 57 27.86 2.92 -24.02
N ASN A 58 27.26 2.45 -22.93
CA ASN A 58 25.90 2.86 -22.59
C ASN A 58 26.04 4.23 -21.92
N ALA A 59 26.21 5.27 -22.74
CA ALA A 59 26.00 6.62 -22.25
C ALA A 59 24.60 6.66 -21.61
N PRO A 60 24.41 7.34 -20.46
CA PRO A 60 23.06 7.62 -20.01
C PRO A 60 22.33 8.24 -21.20
N LEU A 61 21.13 7.73 -21.52
CA LEU A 61 20.35 8.15 -22.70
C LEU A 61 20.06 9.66 -22.71
N ILE A 62 20.26 10.32 -21.57
CA ILE A 62 20.29 11.76 -21.38
C ILE A 62 21.59 12.07 -20.63
N THR A 63 22.50 12.85 -21.23
CA THR A 63 23.64 13.37 -20.47
C THR A 63 23.13 14.35 -19.42
N ALA A 64 23.72 14.40 -18.23
CA ALA A 64 23.22 15.27 -17.15
C ALA A 64 23.15 16.76 -17.53
N GLU A 65 23.84 17.19 -18.59
CA GLU A 65 23.79 18.54 -19.16
C GLU A 65 22.57 18.82 -20.06
N GLU A 66 21.81 17.79 -20.47
CA GLU A 66 20.62 17.91 -21.32
C GLU A 66 19.29 17.85 -20.54
N ARG A 67 19.30 18.02 -19.22
CA ARG A 67 18.04 18.22 -18.49
C ARG A 67 17.38 19.50 -19.04
N PRO A 68 16.19 19.41 -19.66
CA PRO A 68 15.53 20.59 -20.18
C PRO A 68 15.29 21.54 -19.00
N ARG A 69 15.92 22.71 -19.04
CA ARG A 69 15.53 23.81 -18.15
C ARG A 69 14.10 24.14 -18.53
N PHE A 70 13.15 23.82 -17.65
CA PHE A 70 11.74 24.08 -17.88
C PHE A 70 11.58 25.54 -18.32
N PRO A 71 11.08 25.81 -19.54
CA PRO A 71 10.86 27.19 -19.95
C PRO A 71 9.79 27.77 -19.03
N ARG A 72 10.19 28.71 -18.17
CA ARG A 72 9.26 29.60 -17.49
C ARG A 72 8.60 30.45 -18.56
N SER A 73 7.44 30.03 -19.07
CA SER A 73 6.63 30.87 -19.95
C SER A 73 5.30 31.24 -19.30
N PRO A 74 5.03 32.55 -19.12
CA PRO A 74 3.78 33.06 -18.63
C PRO A 74 2.77 33.15 -19.78
N HIS A 75 1.68 32.38 -19.65
CA HIS A 75 0.42 32.48 -20.40
C HIS A 75 0.36 31.94 -21.85
N ALA A 76 -0.78 31.29 -22.11
CA ALA A 76 -1.55 31.33 -23.36
C ALA A 76 -1.57 30.12 -24.30
N HIS A 77 -1.42 28.91 -23.78
CA HIS A 77 -2.30 27.75 -24.03
C HIS A 77 -2.16 26.85 -22.80
N PRO A 78 -3.19 26.14 -22.31
CA PRO A 78 -2.92 25.12 -21.33
C PRO A 78 -2.00 24.11 -22.03
N ARG A 79 -0.74 24.05 -21.59
CA ARG A 79 0.23 23.02 -21.98
C ARG A 79 -0.42 21.63 -21.95
N TRP A 80 -1.41 21.50 -21.09
CA TRP A 80 -2.15 20.31 -20.76
C TRP A 80 -3.46 20.17 -21.52
N SER A 81 -3.74 18.94 -21.94
CA SER A 81 -5.12 18.48 -22.13
C SER A 81 -5.78 18.38 -20.75
N TRP A 82 -6.53 19.40 -20.34
CA TRP A 82 -7.35 19.31 -19.14
C TRP A 82 -8.60 18.47 -19.42
N PRO A 83 -9.10 17.70 -18.43
CA PRO A 83 -10.38 17.04 -18.57
C PRO A 83 -11.48 18.07 -18.85
N GLY A 84 -12.41 17.70 -19.74
CA GLY A 84 -13.60 18.51 -19.97
C GLY A 84 -14.52 18.48 -18.74
N MET A 85 -15.39 19.49 -18.60
CA MET A 85 -16.37 19.54 -17.50
C MET A 85 -17.22 18.24 -17.42
N ALA A 86 -17.56 17.65 -18.56
CA ALA A 86 -18.29 16.38 -18.61
C ALA A 86 -17.52 15.20 -17.97
N GLN A 87 -16.18 15.20 -18.01
CA GLN A 87 -15.38 14.16 -17.34
C GLN A 87 -15.36 14.36 -15.83
N PHE A 88 -15.21 15.61 -15.35
CA PHE A 88 -15.34 15.91 -13.92
C PHE A 88 -16.73 15.54 -13.40
N GLN A 89 -17.79 15.93 -14.12
CA GLN A 89 -19.16 15.55 -13.77
C GLN A 89 -19.35 14.04 -13.81
N SER A 90 -18.80 13.35 -14.82
CA SER A 90 -18.89 11.88 -14.91
C SER A 90 -18.17 11.20 -13.75
N ALA A 91 -16.97 11.67 -13.37
CA ALA A 91 -16.22 11.15 -12.23
C ALA A 91 -16.99 11.40 -10.93
N TYR A 92 -17.50 12.63 -10.75
CA TYR A 92 -18.30 13.01 -9.61
C TYR A 92 -19.56 12.15 -9.49
N GLU A 93 -20.36 12.04 -10.56
CA GLU A 93 -21.57 11.21 -10.57
C GLU A 93 -21.25 9.72 -10.39
N GLN A 94 -20.13 9.26 -10.95
CA GLN A 94 -19.67 7.90 -10.74
C GLN A 94 -19.37 7.66 -9.26
N ALA A 95 -18.61 8.55 -8.61
CA ALA A 95 -18.38 8.41 -7.19
C ALA A 95 -19.65 8.62 -6.37
N ASP A 96 -20.52 9.57 -6.66
CA ASP A 96 -21.80 9.68 -5.95
C ASP A 96 -22.63 8.38 -6.04
N ARG A 97 -22.64 7.72 -7.22
CA ARG A 97 -23.32 6.42 -7.42
C ARG A 97 -22.59 5.24 -6.77
N GLN A 98 -21.26 5.21 -6.83
CA GLN A 98 -20.44 4.05 -6.49
C GLN A 98 -19.84 4.14 -5.10
N ALA A 99 -19.70 5.34 -4.53
CA ALA A 99 -19.11 5.61 -3.23
C ALA A 99 -19.98 5.00 -2.15
N LYS A 100 -19.66 3.75 -1.87
CA LYS A 100 -20.16 3.06 -0.70
C LYS A 100 -19.19 3.36 0.43
N PRO A 101 -19.68 3.83 1.59
CA PRO A 101 -18.83 4.01 2.75
C PRO A 101 -18.16 2.68 3.07
N ILE A 102 -16.83 2.70 3.17
CA ILE A 102 -16.06 1.53 3.58
C ILE A 102 -16.36 1.30 5.06
N ARG A 103 -16.72 0.07 5.41
CA ARG A 103 -17.04 -0.26 6.80
C ARG A 103 -15.77 -0.68 7.52
N LEU A 104 -15.49 -0.04 8.65
CA LEU A 104 -14.56 -0.56 9.65
C LEU A 104 -15.25 -1.61 10.50
N VAL A 105 -14.58 -2.73 10.71
CA VAL A 105 -14.95 -3.80 11.64
C VAL A 105 -13.77 -4.00 12.58
N GLN A 106 -14.00 -3.87 13.88
CA GLN A 106 -13.01 -4.21 14.89
C GLN A 106 -13.49 -5.43 15.66
N GLY A 107 -12.63 -6.43 15.82
CA GLY A 107 -12.97 -7.62 16.58
C GLY A 107 -11.95 -8.74 16.47
N ARG A 108 -12.38 -9.94 16.86
CA ARG A 108 -11.58 -11.15 16.80
C ARG A 108 -11.75 -11.84 15.45
N ILE A 109 -10.65 -12.23 14.82
CA ILE A 109 -10.65 -12.99 13.56
C ILE A 109 -10.24 -14.42 13.86
N VAL A 110 -11.03 -15.37 13.38
CA VAL A 110 -10.72 -16.80 13.41
C VAL A 110 -10.67 -17.29 11.97
N LYS A 111 -9.48 -17.62 11.49
CA LYS A 111 -9.27 -18.21 10.15
C LYS A 111 -9.17 -19.72 10.29
N GLU A 112 -10.05 -20.45 9.61
CA GLU A 112 -9.97 -21.91 9.53
C GLU A 112 -8.94 -22.29 8.46
N VAL A 113 -8.02 -23.18 8.81
CA VAL A 113 -6.96 -23.72 7.91
C VAL A 113 -7.01 -25.24 8.01
N ASP A 114 -6.70 -25.97 6.94
CA ASP A 114 -6.75 -27.43 6.95
C ASP A 114 -5.93 -28.01 8.12
N GLY A 115 -6.63 -28.55 9.14
CA GLY A 115 -6.02 -29.13 10.35
C GLY A 115 -5.85 -28.18 11.55
N GLY A 116 -6.39 -26.95 11.51
CA GLY A 116 -6.33 -26.02 12.64
C GLY A 116 -7.10 -24.70 12.44
N HIS A 117 -6.92 -23.76 13.36
CA HIS A 117 -7.41 -22.39 13.22
C HIS A 117 -6.34 -21.41 13.71
N VAL A 118 -6.32 -20.23 13.11
CA VAL A 118 -5.48 -19.11 13.54
C VAL A 118 -6.41 -18.03 14.08
N GLU A 119 -6.22 -17.66 15.35
CA GLU A 119 -6.97 -16.57 15.99
C GLU A 119 -6.10 -15.31 16.08
N VAL A 120 -6.72 -14.17 15.81
CA VAL A 120 -6.12 -12.85 16.04
C VAL A 120 -7.16 -11.94 16.68
N ASP A 121 -6.85 -11.46 17.87
CA ASP A 121 -7.68 -10.51 18.60
C ASP A 121 -7.43 -9.06 18.16
N ASP A 122 -8.40 -8.19 18.43
CA ASP A 122 -8.32 -6.73 18.25
C ASP A 122 -7.90 -6.25 16.84
N VAL A 123 -8.30 -6.99 15.81
CA VAL A 123 -7.99 -6.62 14.42
C VAL A 123 -8.99 -5.59 13.91
N VAL A 124 -8.46 -4.54 13.28
CA VAL A 124 -9.26 -3.58 12.51
C VAL A 124 -9.22 -3.99 11.04
N LEU A 125 -10.41 -4.22 10.49
CA LEU A 125 -10.64 -4.61 9.11
C LEU A 125 -11.41 -3.52 8.39
N SER A 126 -10.99 -3.23 7.17
CA SER A 126 -11.85 -2.57 6.19
C SER A 126 -12.57 -3.65 5.38
N VAL A 127 -13.88 -3.48 5.23
CA VAL A 127 -14.73 -4.38 4.44
C VAL A 127 -15.41 -3.58 3.34
N GLU A 128 -15.12 -3.95 2.11
CA GLU A 128 -15.64 -3.33 0.90
C GLU A 128 -16.55 -4.32 0.17
N ARG A 129 -17.77 -3.91 -0.18
CA ARG A 129 -18.72 -4.76 -0.92
C ARG A 129 -18.56 -4.57 -2.42
N GLU A 130 -18.34 -5.66 -3.13
CA GLU A 130 -18.30 -5.74 -4.59
C GLU A 130 -19.70 -6.05 -5.11
N VAL A 131 -20.35 -5.05 -5.71
CA VAL A 131 -21.79 -5.08 -5.99
C VAL A 131 -22.15 -6.10 -7.06
N GLU A 132 -21.34 -6.19 -8.10
CA GLU A 132 -21.62 -7.01 -9.28
C GLU A 132 -21.49 -8.51 -8.99
N ALA A 133 -20.66 -8.88 -8.00
CA ALA A 133 -20.34 -10.27 -7.69
C ALA A 133 -20.94 -10.76 -6.36
N GLU A 134 -21.68 -9.92 -5.63
CA GLU A 134 -22.14 -10.19 -4.25
C GLU A 134 -21.01 -10.63 -3.29
N THR A 135 -19.78 -10.24 -3.62
CA THR A 135 -18.57 -10.57 -2.88
C THR A 135 -18.07 -9.38 -2.09
N TYR A 136 -17.06 -9.62 -1.26
CA TYR A 136 -16.41 -8.64 -0.41
C TYR A 136 -14.89 -8.70 -0.62
N ALA A 137 -14.27 -7.53 -0.55
CA ALA A 137 -12.85 -7.40 -0.34
C ALA A 137 -12.60 -7.10 1.14
N LEU A 138 -11.84 -7.98 1.80
CA LEU A 138 -11.40 -7.82 3.18
C LEU A 138 -9.97 -7.30 3.15
N ARG A 139 -9.71 -6.16 3.80
CA ARG A 139 -8.34 -5.67 3.99
C ARG A 139 -8.10 -5.46 5.47
N VAL A 140 -7.02 -6.06 5.96
CA VAL A 140 -6.53 -5.81 7.31
C VAL A 140 -5.80 -4.48 7.29
N GLU A 141 -6.21 -3.55 8.15
CA GLU A 141 -5.49 -2.29 8.37
C GLU A 141 -4.47 -2.55 9.49
N PHE A 142 -3.22 -2.82 9.09
CA PHE A 142 -2.16 -3.19 10.03
C PHE A 142 -1.55 -1.96 10.69
N ALA A 143 -1.27 -2.05 12.00
CA ALA A 143 -0.34 -1.17 12.70
C ALA A 143 1.08 -1.76 12.62
N GLU A 144 1.70 -1.64 11.44
CA GLU A 144 3.08 -2.02 11.06
C GLU A 144 3.67 -3.38 11.53
N THR A 145 3.99 -4.21 10.53
CA THR A 145 5.18 -5.10 10.37
C THR A 145 5.67 -5.97 11.53
N ASP A 146 4.80 -6.76 12.16
CA ASP A 146 5.30 -8.04 12.69
C ASP A 146 5.27 -9.08 11.57
N ASP A 147 6.42 -9.63 11.20
CA ASP A 147 6.57 -10.66 10.17
C ASP A 147 5.70 -11.90 10.47
N ALA A 148 5.36 -12.15 11.74
CA ALA A 148 4.42 -13.19 12.16
C ALA A 148 3.00 -12.99 11.59
N TYR A 149 2.60 -11.76 11.27
CA TYR A 149 1.30 -11.45 10.67
C TYR A 149 1.30 -11.47 9.14
N SER A 150 2.47 -11.63 8.50
CA SER A 150 2.56 -11.82 7.05
C SER A 150 1.87 -13.12 6.58
N GLU A 151 1.78 -14.14 7.46
CA GLU A 151 1.01 -15.38 7.23
C GLU A 151 -0.51 -15.16 7.35
N ALA A 152 -0.93 -14.15 8.11
CA ALA A 152 -2.32 -13.67 8.21
C ALA A 152 -2.65 -12.61 7.16
N ARG A 153 -1.93 -12.57 6.03
CA ARG A 153 -2.47 -12.01 4.79
C ARG A 153 -3.75 -12.77 4.46
N LEU A 154 -4.87 -12.33 5.03
CA LEU A 154 -6.20 -12.52 4.45
C LEU A 154 -6.04 -12.00 3.05
N GLY A 155 -5.87 -12.91 2.08
CA GLY A 155 -5.40 -12.56 0.75
C GLY A 155 -6.16 -11.33 0.30
N SER A 156 -5.42 -10.24 0.05
CA SER A 156 -5.91 -8.87 -0.18
C SER A 156 -6.69 -8.73 -1.49
N ARG A 157 -7.32 -9.83 -1.92
CA ARG A 157 -7.93 -10.07 -3.22
C ARG A 157 -9.40 -10.35 -2.97
N SER A 158 -10.23 -9.55 -3.62
CA SER A 158 -11.68 -9.65 -3.77
C SER A 158 -12.20 -11.08 -3.96
N GLY A 159 -13.52 -11.26 -3.82
CA GLY A 159 -14.16 -12.55 -4.04
C GLY A 159 -14.49 -13.37 -2.79
N TRP A 160 -14.57 -12.74 -1.60
CA TRP A 160 -15.11 -13.40 -0.40
C TRP A 160 -16.63 -13.31 -0.39
N MET A 161 -17.33 -14.41 -0.17
CA MET A 161 -18.79 -14.41 -0.03
C MET A 161 -19.16 -14.36 1.45
N LEU A 162 -20.04 -13.44 1.85
CA LEU A 162 -20.60 -13.40 3.21
C LEU A 162 -21.71 -14.44 3.34
N VAL A 163 -21.47 -15.52 4.08
CA VAL A 163 -22.43 -16.63 4.24
C VAL A 163 -23.22 -16.56 5.55
N THR A 164 -22.75 -15.78 6.53
CA THR A 164 -23.45 -15.58 7.82
C THR A 164 -23.23 -14.17 8.32
N GLY A 165 -24.29 -13.56 8.89
CA GLY A 165 -24.29 -12.19 9.40
C GLY A 165 -24.81 -11.15 8.39
N SER A 166 -24.75 -9.87 8.76
CA SER A 166 -25.13 -8.75 7.87
C SER A 166 -24.26 -7.53 8.15
N MET A 167 -23.62 -7.00 7.10
CA MET A 167 -22.86 -5.75 7.17
C MET A 167 -23.76 -4.50 7.20
N GLU A 168 -25.04 -4.64 6.88
CA GLU A 168 -26.03 -3.55 6.92
C GLU A 168 -26.67 -3.43 8.30
N ARG A 169 -26.95 -4.56 8.95
CA ARG A 169 -27.48 -4.65 10.32
C ARG A 169 -26.38 -5.11 11.27
N ALA A 170 -25.32 -4.32 11.35
CA ALA A 170 -24.20 -4.70 12.17
C ALA A 170 -24.58 -4.65 13.66
N GLU A 171 -24.82 -5.82 14.24
CA GLU A 171 -25.09 -6.02 15.66
C GLU A 171 -23.81 -6.55 16.31
N ALA A 172 -23.29 -5.83 17.30
CA ALA A 172 -22.11 -6.26 18.05
C ALA A 172 -22.33 -7.66 18.63
N GLY A 173 -21.34 -8.54 18.47
CA GLY A 173 -21.41 -9.94 18.92
C GLY A 173 -22.06 -10.93 17.95
N VAL A 174 -22.61 -10.50 16.80
CA VAL A 174 -23.04 -11.43 15.75
C VAL A 174 -21.87 -11.71 14.80
N PRO A 175 -21.37 -12.95 14.70
CA PRO A 175 -20.22 -13.26 13.87
C PRO A 175 -20.54 -13.11 12.38
N PHE A 176 -19.58 -12.57 11.63
CA PHE A 176 -19.54 -12.66 10.18
C PHE A 176 -18.79 -13.90 9.76
N VAL A 177 -19.28 -14.62 8.77
CA VAL A 177 -18.53 -15.74 8.16
C VAL A 177 -18.38 -15.47 6.67
N PHE A 178 -17.13 -15.43 6.23
CA PHE A 178 -16.74 -15.21 4.85
C PHE A 178 -16.13 -16.49 4.28
N GLU A 179 -16.48 -16.83 3.04
CA GLU A 179 -15.97 -18.00 2.33
C GLU A 179 -15.35 -17.64 0.99
N LYS A 180 -14.26 -18.32 0.64
CA LYS A 180 -13.62 -18.24 -0.67
C LYS A 180 -12.96 -19.57 -1.00
N GLY A 181 -13.61 -20.36 -1.86
CA GLY A 181 -13.20 -21.74 -2.12
C GLY A 181 -13.29 -22.58 -0.84
N ALA A 182 -12.20 -23.25 -0.45
CA ALA A 182 -12.12 -24.02 0.80
C ALA A 182 -11.77 -23.17 2.03
N SER A 183 -11.43 -21.89 1.85
CA SER A 183 -11.05 -21.01 2.97
C SER A 183 -12.27 -20.38 3.61
N ARG A 184 -12.30 -20.36 4.95
CA ARG A 184 -13.32 -19.69 5.75
C ARG A 184 -12.67 -18.73 6.75
N ILE A 185 -13.22 -17.53 6.84
CA ILE A 185 -12.86 -16.53 7.85
C ILE A 185 -14.10 -16.23 8.66
N ARG A 186 -14.02 -16.41 9.97
CA ARG A 186 -15.02 -15.95 10.92
C ARG A 186 -14.50 -14.69 11.59
N ILE A 187 -15.33 -13.66 11.66
CA ILE A 187 -15.03 -12.41 12.36
C ILE A 187 -16.08 -12.25 13.44
N GLU A 188 -15.65 -12.05 14.67
CA GLU A 188 -16.50 -11.76 15.81
C GLU A 188 -16.37 -10.28 16.13
N PRO A 189 -17.27 -9.43 15.59
CA PRO A 189 -17.13 -8.00 15.71
C PRO A 189 -17.43 -7.56 17.15
N ALA A 190 -16.46 -6.87 17.74
CA ALA A 190 -16.70 -6.02 18.91
C ALA A 190 -17.35 -4.69 18.49
N TYR A 191 -17.03 -4.24 17.27
CA TYR A 191 -17.53 -2.99 16.71
C TYR A 191 -17.65 -3.05 15.18
N VAL A 192 -18.65 -2.37 14.64
CA VAL A 192 -18.79 -2.11 13.21
C VAL A 192 -19.24 -0.67 13.01
N SER A 193 -18.49 0.08 12.22
CA SER A 193 -18.79 1.47 11.87
C SER A 193 -20.22 1.64 11.32
N PRO A 194 -20.91 2.77 11.55
CA PRO A 194 -22.15 3.13 10.89
C PRO A 194 -21.95 3.50 9.42
N ALA A 195 -23.03 3.55 8.63
CA ALA A 195 -22.91 3.83 7.21
C ALA A 195 -22.76 5.34 7.09
N GLY A 196 -21.54 5.80 6.83
CA GLY A 196 -21.23 7.22 6.76
C GLY A 196 -22.00 7.91 5.64
N ARG A 197 -22.23 9.22 5.81
CA ARG A 197 -22.58 10.09 4.68
C ARG A 197 -21.30 10.41 3.90
N LEU A 198 -21.46 10.96 2.70
CA LEU A 198 -20.33 11.44 1.91
C LEU A 198 -20.08 12.91 2.29
N LEU A 199 -18.85 13.23 2.66
CA LEU A 199 -18.41 14.61 2.77
C LEU A 199 -18.16 15.16 1.35
N MET A 200 -18.92 16.17 0.96
CA MET A 200 -18.87 16.75 -0.39
C MET A 200 -17.47 17.20 -0.81
N GLU A 201 -16.72 17.82 0.11
CA GLU A 201 -15.37 18.29 -0.19
C GLU A 201 -14.38 17.13 -0.42
N ALA A 202 -14.51 16.04 0.34
CA ALA A 202 -13.71 14.83 0.12
C ALA A 202 -14.04 14.18 -1.22
N LEU A 203 -15.32 14.19 -1.60
CA LEU A 203 -15.80 13.71 -2.90
C LEU A 203 -15.26 14.58 -4.05
N ASP A 204 -15.24 15.90 -3.90
CA ASP A 204 -14.70 16.84 -4.87
C ASP A 204 -13.19 16.61 -5.09
N ALA A 205 -12.42 16.47 -4.00
CA ALA A 205 -10.98 16.20 -4.07
C ALA A 205 -10.69 14.87 -4.76
N TRP A 206 -11.45 13.82 -4.43
CA TRP A 206 -11.34 12.53 -5.10
C TRP A 206 -11.69 12.64 -6.59
N ALA A 207 -12.82 13.28 -6.94
CA ALA A 207 -13.29 13.41 -8.32
C ALA A 207 -12.29 14.21 -9.16
N TYR A 208 -11.63 15.21 -8.56
CA TYR A 208 -10.55 15.96 -9.17
C TYR A 208 -9.40 15.04 -9.59
N VAL A 209 -8.89 14.21 -8.69
CA VAL A 209 -7.82 13.24 -9.00
C VAL A 209 -8.26 12.22 -10.06
N ALA A 210 -9.44 11.63 -9.88
CA ALA A 210 -9.97 10.61 -10.77
C ALA A 210 -10.12 11.13 -12.22
N ALA A 211 -10.67 12.33 -12.39
CA ALA A 211 -10.83 12.96 -13.70
C ALA A 211 -9.47 13.25 -14.36
N LEU A 212 -8.50 13.76 -13.60
CA LEU A 212 -7.15 14.03 -14.09
C LEU A 212 -6.45 12.77 -14.58
N LEU A 213 -6.49 11.69 -13.79
CA LEU A 213 -5.86 10.42 -14.15
C LEU A 213 -6.54 9.77 -15.36
N ALA A 214 -7.86 9.92 -15.50
CA ALA A 214 -8.64 9.36 -16.60
C ALA A 214 -8.55 10.17 -17.91
N THR A 215 -7.82 11.29 -17.94
CA THR A 215 -7.72 12.13 -19.15
C THR A 215 -6.90 11.48 -20.26
N ASP A 216 -5.95 10.60 -19.90
CA ASP A 216 -5.17 9.80 -20.83
C ASP A 216 -5.42 8.30 -20.58
N PRO A 217 -5.25 7.43 -21.61
CA PRO A 217 -5.28 5.99 -21.43
C PRO A 217 -4.22 5.52 -20.41
N PRO A 218 -4.37 4.32 -19.83
CA PRO A 218 -3.37 3.71 -18.98
C PRO A 218 -1.96 3.80 -19.58
N VAL A 219 -0.98 4.16 -18.75
CA VAL A 219 0.40 4.42 -19.19
C VAL A 219 1.12 3.17 -19.71
N TYR A 220 0.64 1.98 -19.37
CA TYR A 220 1.17 0.72 -19.88
C TYR A 220 0.05 -0.17 -20.42
N ASP A 221 0.38 -0.93 -21.47
CA ASP A 221 -0.50 -1.89 -22.12
C ASP A 221 -0.16 -3.32 -21.62
N ASP A 222 -0.91 -3.80 -20.62
CA ASP A 222 -0.68 -5.10 -19.99
C ASP A 222 -0.72 -6.28 -20.97
N GLU A 223 -1.46 -6.16 -22.08
CA GLU A 223 -1.64 -7.22 -23.06
C GLU A 223 -0.47 -7.33 -24.05
N ARG A 224 0.39 -6.31 -24.09
CA ARG A 224 1.42 -6.14 -25.14
C ARG A 224 2.84 -6.03 -24.63
N ALA A 225 3.11 -6.46 -23.41
CA ALA A 225 4.47 -6.46 -22.88
C ALA A 225 5.43 -7.20 -23.84
N THR A 226 6.36 -6.45 -24.43
CA THR A 226 7.39 -6.98 -25.33
C THR A 226 8.68 -7.25 -24.59
N ASP A 227 9.59 -8.02 -25.20
CA ASP A 227 10.96 -8.18 -24.73
C ASP A 227 11.62 -6.82 -24.44
N GLU A 228 12.23 -6.69 -23.25
CA GLU A 228 12.79 -5.41 -22.78
C GLU A 228 13.91 -4.87 -23.67
N GLU A 229 14.71 -5.76 -24.27
CA GLU A 229 15.84 -5.37 -25.12
C GLU A 229 15.33 -4.82 -26.46
N GLU A 230 14.36 -5.50 -27.06
CA GLU A 230 13.72 -5.06 -28.30
C GLU A 230 13.00 -3.71 -28.11
N ALA A 231 12.23 -3.57 -27.03
CA ALA A 231 11.50 -2.35 -26.74
C ALA A 231 12.45 -1.18 -26.47
N GLY A 232 13.52 -1.41 -25.69
CA GLY A 232 14.55 -0.42 -25.41
C GLY A 232 15.27 0.08 -26.66
N ALA A 233 15.64 -0.83 -27.58
CA ALA A 233 16.30 -0.46 -28.85
C ALA A 233 15.38 0.38 -29.75
N LYS A 234 14.10 -0.03 -29.87
CA LYS A 234 13.09 0.71 -30.63
C LYS A 234 12.80 2.10 -30.05
N LEU A 235 12.72 2.19 -28.73
CA LEU A 235 12.56 3.46 -28.02
C LEU A 235 13.74 4.40 -28.28
N ALA A 236 14.97 3.90 -28.14
CA ALA A 236 16.18 4.70 -28.38
C ALA A 236 16.20 5.25 -29.81
N ALA A 237 15.85 4.43 -30.80
CA ALA A 237 15.75 4.86 -32.20
C ALA A 237 14.66 5.93 -32.41
N ALA A 238 13.47 5.78 -31.81
CA ALA A 238 12.40 6.77 -31.91
C ALA A 238 12.81 8.12 -31.28
N ARG A 239 13.44 8.09 -30.10
CA ARG A 239 13.93 9.29 -29.42
C ARG A 239 15.02 10.00 -30.22
N ALA A 240 15.97 9.27 -30.79
CA ALA A 240 17.01 9.83 -31.65
C ALA A 240 16.45 10.50 -32.91
N ALA A 241 15.32 10.00 -33.42
CA ALA A 241 14.59 10.60 -34.54
C ALA A 241 13.69 11.79 -34.14
N GLY A 242 13.51 12.06 -32.84
CA GLY A 242 12.58 13.08 -32.34
C GLY A 242 11.09 12.70 -32.47
N ASP A 243 10.79 11.42 -32.73
CA ASP A 243 9.43 10.91 -32.92
C ASP A 243 8.79 10.57 -31.56
N LYS A 244 8.13 11.56 -30.96
CA LYS A 244 7.57 11.49 -29.60
C LYS A 244 6.40 10.50 -29.51
N GLU A 245 5.53 10.46 -30.51
CA GLU A 245 4.38 9.56 -30.57
C GLU A 245 4.83 8.10 -30.64
N LYS A 246 5.85 7.81 -31.44
CA LYS A 246 6.42 6.47 -31.52
C LYS A 246 7.16 6.10 -30.25
N ALA A 247 7.93 7.01 -29.65
CA ALA A 247 8.56 6.80 -28.35
C ALA A 247 7.52 6.50 -27.26
N LEU A 248 6.42 7.25 -27.22
CA LEU A 248 5.29 7.01 -26.33
C LEU A 248 4.70 5.61 -26.52
N SER A 249 4.51 5.18 -27.77
CA SER A 249 4.00 3.84 -28.07
C SER A 249 4.93 2.73 -27.56
N TYR A 250 6.26 2.95 -27.60
CA TYR A 250 7.23 1.99 -27.08
C TYR A 250 7.31 1.98 -25.55
N TYR A 251 7.20 3.14 -24.90
CA TYR A 251 7.10 3.19 -23.44
C TYR A 251 5.87 2.43 -22.93
N ARG A 252 4.74 2.48 -23.62
CA ARG A 252 3.51 1.77 -23.23
C ARG A 252 3.67 0.25 -23.17
N ILE A 253 4.51 -0.32 -24.02
CA ILE A 253 4.75 -1.77 -24.08
C ILE A 253 6.03 -2.19 -23.35
N TRP A 254 6.76 -1.24 -22.76
CA TRP A 254 8.02 -1.48 -22.07
C TRP A 254 7.88 -1.25 -20.56
N ARG A 255 7.86 -2.34 -19.79
CA ARG A 255 7.89 -2.33 -18.33
C ARG A 255 9.22 -2.89 -17.82
N PRO A 256 10.19 -2.02 -17.51
CA PRO A 256 11.45 -2.51 -16.94
C PRO A 256 11.22 -3.15 -15.59
N MET A 257 11.70 -4.38 -15.42
CA MET A 257 11.73 -5.07 -14.13
C MET A 257 13.05 -4.77 -13.41
N GLY A 258 12.97 -4.31 -12.16
CA GLY A 258 14.14 -4.11 -11.32
C GLY A 258 14.75 -5.45 -10.89
N ARG A 259 16.08 -5.54 -10.87
CA ARG A 259 16.80 -6.78 -10.53
C ARG A 259 16.96 -6.98 -9.02
N CYS A 260 16.87 -5.92 -8.23
CA CYS A 260 16.95 -5.94 -6.77
C CYS A 260 16.16 -4.77 -6.17
N SER A 261 16.04 -4.73 -4.84
CA SER A 261 15.26 -3.70 -4.15
C SER A 261 15.84 -2.29 -4.29
N MET A 262 17.15 -2.16 -4.49
CA MET A 262 17.84 -0.88 -4.74
C MET A 262 17.93 -0.52 -6.22
N ASP A 263 17.34 -1.33 -7.11
CA ASP A 263 17.34 -1.04 -8.54
C ASP A 263 16.40 0.14 -8.84
N SER A 264 17.00 1.25 -9.25
CA SER A 264 16.30 2.47 -9.62
C SER A 264 15.98 2.56 -11.12
N ARG A 265 16.40 1.59 -11.94
CA ARG A 265 16.14 1.60 -13.39
C ARG A 265 14.65 1.73 -13.71
N PRO A 266 13.71 1.02 -13.06
CA PRO A 266 12.30 1.19 -13.35
C PRO A 266 11.79 2.61 -13.09
N ALA A 267 12.19 3.20 -11.95
CA ALA A 267 11.86 4.58 -11.62
C ALA A 267 12.48 5.59 -12.60
N GLN A 268 13.73 5.37 -13.04
CA GLN A 268 14.38 6.22 -14.06
C GLN A 268 13.64 6.18 -15.39
N VAL A 269 13.25 4.99 -15.87
CA VAL A 269 12.49 4.85 -17.11
C VAL A 269 11.11 5.48 -16.99
N ALA A 270 10.42 5.29 -15.85
CA ALA A 270 9.16 5.96 -15.59
C ALA A 270 9.29 7.48 -15.56
N ARG A 271 10.42 8.01 -15.05
CA ARG A 271 10.73 9.44 -15.07
C ARG A 271 10.91 9.96 -16.50
N GLU A 272 11.70 9.29 -17.32
CA GLU A 272 11.87 9.67 -18.72
C GLU A 272 10.56 9.60 -19.51
N TYR A 273 9.72 8.62 -19.18
CA TYR A 273 8.40 8.49 -19.75
C TYR A 273 7.48 9.64 -19.29
N ALA A 274 7.53 10.00 -18.01
CA ALA A 274 6.80 11.15 -17.47
C ALA A 274 7.24 12.45 -18.15
N ASP A 275 8.56 12.64 -18.35
CA ASP A 275 9.12 13.78 -19.08
C ASP A 275 8.57 13.87 -20.51
N LEU A 276 8.54 12.73 -21.22
CA LEU A 276 7.94 12.68 -22.55
C LEU A 276 6.46 13.09 -22.54
N CYS A 277 5.67 12.57 -21.59
CA CYS A 277 4.26 12.93 -21.48
C CYS A 277 4.05 14.41 -21.08
N TYR A 278 4.90 14.94 -20.20
CA TYR A 278 4.94 16.35 -19.82
C TYR A 278 5.23 17.25 -21.04
N ASP A 279 6.18 16.85 -21.88
CA ASP A 279 6.56 17.54 -23.11
C ASP A 279 5.51 17.45 -24.22
N MET A 280 4.70 16.39 -24.22
CA MET A 280 3.58 16.19 -25.13
C MET A 280 2.27 16.83 -24.64
N GLY A 281 2.26 17.41 -23.43
CA GLY A 281 1.05 17.99 -22.84
C GLY A 281 0.01 16.97 -22.36
N LYS A 282 0.43 15.71 -22.15
CA LYS A 282 -0.41 14.59 -21.72
C LYS A 282 -0.43 14.51 -20.20
N LEU A 283 -1.27 15.33 -19.57
CA LEU A 283 -1.32 15.51 -18.11
C LEU A 283 -1.68 14.20 -17.37
N GLY A 284 -2.67 13.46 -17.87
CA GLY A 284 -3.08 12.21 -17.25
C GLY A 284 -1.97 11.17 -17.29
N CYS A 285 -1.28 11.07 -18.43
CA CYS A 285 -0.10 10.19 -18.56
C CYS A 285 1.00 10.57 -17.57
N PHE A 286 1.33 11.87 -17.48
CA PHE A 286 2.34 12.37 -16.54
C PHE A 286 1.97 12.01 -15.09
N LEU A 287 0.72 12.26 -14.68
CA LEU A 287 0.26 12.03 -13.31
C LEU A 287 0.22 10.55 -12.95
N GLN A 288 -0.23 9.68 -13.86
CA GLN A 288 -0.19 8.23 -13.65
C GLN A 288 1.24 7.73 -13.40
N LEU A 289 2.22 8.23 -14.16
CA LEU A 289 3.63 7.87 -13.96
C LEU A 289 4.20 8.49 -12.68
N GLN A 290 3.84 9.73 -12.37
CA GLN A 290 4.27 10.41 -11.15
C GLN A 290 3.75 9.69 -9.90
N LEU A 291 2.52 9.18 -9.90
CA LEU A 291 1.99 8.36 -8.80
C LEU A 291 2.78 7.05 -8.62
N ARG A 292 3.17 6.39 -9.73
CA ARG A 292 4.03 5.20 -9.66
C ARG A 292 5.40 5.51 -9.08
N ILE A 293 6.01 6.63 -9.47
CA ILE A 293 7.30 7.11 -8.91
C ILE A 293 7.14 7.43 -7.43
N MET A 294 6.11 8.21 -7.08
CA MET A 294 5.77 8.55 -5.69
C MET A 294 5.58 7.30 -4.84
N GLY A 295 4.96 6.25 -5.38
CA GLY A 295 4.70 5.00 -4.66
C GLY A 295 5.78 3.93 -4.76
N ASP A 296 6.85 4.17 -5.52
CA ASP A 296 7.83 3.16 -5.87
C ASP A 296 7.22 1.85 -6.42
N GLN A 297 6.09 1.99 -7.13
CA GLN A 297 5.24 0.90 -7.61
C GLN A 297 5.80 0.27 -8.88
N PHE A 298 6.98 -0.34 -8.76
CA PHE A 298 7.67 -1.01 -9.85
C PHE A 298 7.95 -2.46 -9.53
N ASP A 299 7.80 -3.31 -10.55
CA ASP A 299 8.11 -4.73 -10.45
C ASP A 299 9.59 -4.95 -10.21
N ARG A 300 9.90 -5.78 -9.22
CA ARG A 300 11.28 -6.15 -8.85
C ARG A 300 11.36 -7.62 -8.54
N VAL A 301 12.46 -8.25 -8.96
CA VAL A 301 12.75 -9.67 -8.66
C VAL A 301 12.90 -9.89 -7.15
N ALA A 302 13.47 -8.92 -6.44
CA ALA A 302 13.58 -8.92 -4.99
C ALA A 302 13.13 -7.56 -4.43
N TYR A 303 12.27 -7.59 -3.42
CA TYR A 303 11.73 -6.41 -2.75
C TYR A 303 12.20 -6.38 -1.29
N SER A 304 12.61 -5.20 -0.80
CA SER A 304 12.88 -4.96 0.62
C SER A 304 12.50 -3.53 0.97
N SER A 305 11.95 -3.33 2.18
CA SER A 305 11.58 -2.00 2.70
C SER A 305 12.77 -1.03 2.75
N TYR A 306 13.98 -1.55 2.97
CA TYR A 306 15.21 -0.78 2.96
C TYR A 306 15.48 -0.09 1.61
N GLY A 307 15.24 -0.78 0.49
CA GLY A 307 15.45 -0.20 -0.85
C GLY A 307 14.44 0.90 -1.18
N GLU A 308 13.17 0.67 -0.83
CA GLU A 308 12.08 1.62 -1.04
C GLU A 308 12.32 2.97 -0.33
N ALA A 309 12.88 2.94 0.89
CA ALA A 309 13.20 4.14 1.65
C ALA A 309 14.24 5.04 0.95
N ALA A 310 15.14 4.48 0.14
CA ALA A 310 16.15 5.26 -0.57
C ALA A 310 15.60 6.01 -1.80
N HIS A 311 14.44 5.61 -2.32
CA HIS A 311 13.88 6.19 -3.54
C HIS A 311 13.08 7.47 -3.24
N ALA A 312 13.44 8.58 -3.89
CA ALA A 312 12.69 9.84 -3.80
C ALA A 312 11.25 9.68 -4.32
N THR A 313 10.32 10.52 -3.85
CA THR A 313 8.95 10.52 -4.38
C THR A 313 8.79 11.48 -5.55
N GLU A 314 9.69 12.47 -5.67
CA GLU A 314 9.69 13.51 -6.70
C GLU A 314 8.39 14.33 -6.73
N ALA A 315 7.68 14.39 -5.60
CA ALA A 315 6.41 15.09 -5.51
C ALA A 315 6.53 16.61 -5.78
N GLU A 316 7.73 17.19 -5.63
CA GLU A 316 8.02 18.58 -6.01
C GLU A 316 7.66 18.89 -7.48
N ARG A 317 7.76 17.89 -8.37
CA ARG A 317 7.43 18.03 -9.80
C ARG A 317 5.95 18.33 -10.04
N LEU A 318 5.07 17.95 -9.13
CA LEU A 318 3.65 18.28 -9.21
C LEU A 318 3.43 19.78 -9.21
N THR A 319 4.29 20.57 -8.56
CA THR A 319 4.15 22.03 -8.47
C THR A 319 4.35 22.74 -9.82
N GLU A 320 5.04 22.11 -10.77
CA GLU A 320 5.37 22.69 -12.08
C GLU A 320 4.26 22.47 -13.12
N THR A 321 3.20 21.76 -12.76
CA THR A 321 2.08 21.42 -13.64
C THR A 321 1.00 22.49 -13.67
N GLY A 322 0.92 23.36 -12.66
CA GLY A 322 -0.21 24.29 -12.49
C GLY A 322 -1.49 23.63 -11.96
N LEU A 323 -1.41 22.40 -11.46
CA LEU A 323 -2.47 21.74 -10.70
C LEU A 323 -2.68 22.43 -9.35
N ASP A 324 -3.87 22.25 -8.77
CA ASP A 324 -4.05 22.41 -7.34
C ASP A 324 -3.46 21.17 -6.63
N VAL A 325 -2.20 21.29 -6.21
CA VAL A 325 -1.46 20.19 -5.58
C VAL A 325 -2.07 19.78 -4.24
N ASP A 326 -2.69 20.70 -3.49
CA ASP A 326 -3.33 20.35 -2.21
C ASP A 326 -4.55 19.47 -2.45
N THR A 327 -5.44 19.92 -3.33
CA THR A 327 -6.64 19.15 -3.71
C THR A 327 -6.25 17.81 -4.32
N PHE A 328 -5.20 17.76 -5.14
CA PHE A 328 -4.69 16.50 -5.69
C PHE A 328 -4.20 15.54 -4.60
N LEU A 329 -3.33 15.99 -3.69
CA LEU A 329 -2.79 15.13 -2.63
C LEU A 329 -3.86 14.70 -1.63
N LEU A 330 -4.82 15.58 -1.31
CA LEU A 330 -5.98 15.26 -0.48
C LEU A 330 -6.90 14.24 -1.16
N GLY A 331 -7.10 14.34 -2.48
CA GLY A 331 -7.87 13.36 -3.24
C GLY A 331 -7.24 11.96 -3.25
N LEU A 332 -5.91 11.85 -3.05
CA LEU A 332 -5.22 10.57 -2.87
C LEU A 332 -5.41 9.96 -1.47
N VAL A 333 -5.82 10.77 -0.48
CA VAL A 333 -6.09 10.30 0.89
C VAL A 333 -7.44 9.60 0.95
N ILE A 334 -8.45 10.17 0.28
CA ILE A 334 -9.83 9.72 0.36
C ILE A 334 -10.04 8.44 -0.44
N ARG A 335 -10.79 7.51 0.16
CA ARG A 335 -11.19 6.25 -0.46
C ARG A 335 -12.68 6.08 -0.47
N PHE A 336 -13.18 5.58 -1.58
CA PHE A 336 -14.56 5.18 -1.76
C PHE A 336 -14.60 3.74 -2.28
N GLY A 337 -15.53 2.93 -1.78
CA GLY A 337 -15.71 1.57 -2.29
C GLY A 337 -16.06 1.56 -3.78
N GLY A 338 -15.62 0.53 -4.52
CA GLY A 338 -15.92 0.34 -5.94
C GLY A 338 -15.01 1.07 -6.92
N VAL A 339 -14.01 1.80 -6.43
CA VAL A 339 -12.99 2.47 -7.25
C VAL A 339 -11.75 1.60 -7.34
N SER A 340 -11.21 1.43 -8.56
CA SER A 340 -10.01 0.60 -8.77
C SER A 340 -8.82 1.09 -7.93
N ARG A 341 -8.13 0.13 -7.32
CA ARG A 341 -6.97 0.33 -6.45
C ARG A 341 -5.64 0.44 -7.18
N GLU A 342 -5.63 0.23 -8.49
CA GLU A 342 -4.38 0.19 -9.24
C GLU A 342 -3.67 1.53 -9.13
N GLY A 343 -2.48 1.51 -8.53
CA GLY A 343 -1.69 2.72 -8.31
C GLY A 343 -1.94 3.44 -6.98
N GLU A 344 -2.70 2.88 -6.03
CA GLU A 344 -2.88 3.47 -4.69
C GLU A 344 -1.53 3.70 -3.98
N LEU A 345 -1.27 4.95 -3.61
CA LEU A 345 -0.08 5.33 -2.87
C LEU A 345 -0.19 4.86 -1.40
N GLY A 346 0.80 4.13 -0.91
CA GLY A 346 0.85 3.74 0.51
C GLY A 346 0.94 4.98 1.41
N GLY A 347 0.33 4.92 2.60
CA GLY A 347 0.24 6.07 3.51
C GLY A 347 1.60 6.72 3.81
N TYR A 348 2.62 5.91 4.10
CA TYR A 348 3.99 6.40 4.32
C TYR A 348 4.57 7.13 3.10
N ARG A 349 4.41 6.59 1.89
CA ARG A 349 4.88 7.21 0.64
C ARG A 349 4.10 8.49 0.31
N LEU A 350 2.80 8.54 0.63
CA LEU A 350 1.97 9.74 0.49
C LEU A 350 2.42 10.84 1.45
N VAL A 351 2.62 10.53 2.72
CA VAL A 351 3.16 11.44 3.74
C VAL A 351 4.50 12.01 3.29
N ARG A 352 5.41 11.16 2.83
CA ARG A 352 6.71 11.59 2.29
C ARG A 352 6.53 12.52 1.09
N SER A 353 5.59 12.23 0.19
CA SER A 353 5.27 13.08 -0.96
C SER A 353 4.69 14.44 -0.55
N ILE A 354 3.84 14.47 0.46
CA ILE A 354 3.31 15.71 1.05
C ILE A 354 4.45 16.56 1.65
N LYS A 355 5.40 15.93 2.34
CA LYS A 355 6.59 16.59 2.90
C LYS A 355 7.52 17.12 1.80
N GLU A 356 7.91 16.28 0.84
CA GLU A 356 8.82 16.64 -0.26
C GLU A 356 8.24 17.74 -1.17
N SER A 357 6.91 17.82 -1.31
CA SER A 357 6.25 18.90 -2.06
C SER A 357 6.11 20.23 -1.28
N GLY A 358 6.48 20.26 0.01
CA GLY A 358 6.33 21.44 0.87
C GLY A 358 4.88 21.77 1.23
N ARG A 359 3.97 20.80 1.14
CA ARG A 359 2.51 20.98 1.36
C ARG A 359 2.01 20.44 2.70
N ALA A 360 2.93 20.05 3.60
CA ALA A 360 2.58 19.46 4.89
C ALA A 360 1.62 20.31 5.72
N ALA A 361 1.90 21.60 5.91
CA ALA A 361 1.06 22.47 6.74
C ALA A 361 -0.40 22.63 6.26
N PRO A 362 -0.67 23.04 4.99
CA PRO A 362 -2.05 23.18 4.52
C PRO A 362 -2.80 21.84 4.48
N ILE A 363 -2.11 20.74 4.16
CA ILE A 363 -2.72 19.40 4.13
C ILE A 363 -3.02 18.90 5.55
N ALA A 364 -2.11 19.07 6.50
CA ALA A 364 -2.32 18.67 7.89
C ALA A 364 -3.54 19.36 8.51
N ALA A 365 -3.68 20.67 8.30
CA ALA A 365 -4.86 21.42 8.77
C ALA A 365 -6.17 20.85 8.21
N ARG A 366 -6.17 20.42 6.94
CA ARG A 366 -7.35 19.80 6.33
C ARG A 366 -7.62 18.40 6.88
N LEU A 367 -6.58 17.60 7.05
CA LEU A 367 -6.69 16.24 7.58
C LEU A 367 -7.20 16.23 9.02
N ALA A 368 -6.80 17.19 9.84
CA ALA A 368 -7.34 17.38 11.19
C ALA A 368 -8.86 17.65 11.14
N ALA A 369 -9.30 18.59 10.30
CA ALA A 369 -10.73 18.87 10.11
C ALA A 369 -11.51 17.63 9.64
N TRP A 370 -10.96 16.87 8.69
CA TRP A 370 -11.58 15.63 8.20
C TRP A 370 -11.60 14.51 9.24
N ALA A 371 -10.57 14.39 10.08
CA ALA A 371 -10.54 13.39 11.16
C ALA A 371 -11.69 13.62 12.18
N GLU A 372 -12.08 14.87 12.39
CA GLU A 372 -13.15 15.26 13.32
C GLU A 372 -14.55 15.31 12.69
N ASP A 373 -14.64 15.37 11.36
CA ASP A 373 -15.91 15.54 10.66
C ASP A 373 -16.80 14.29 10.76
N ALA A 374 -17.87 14.37 11.55
CA ALA A 374 -18.83 13.29 11.74
C ALA A 374 -19.66 12.93 10.48
N THR A 375 -19.60 13.76 9.43
CA THR A 375 -20.24 13.48 8.14
C THR A 375 -19.36 12.66 7.22
N LEU A 376 -18.05 12.59 7.47
CA LEU A 376 -17.12 11.69 6.79
C LEU A 376 -17.20 10.30 7.40
N ASP A 377 -17.14 9.25 6.57
CA ASP A 377 -17.14 7.88 7.08
C ASP A 377 -15.89 7.58 7.93
N GLU A 378 -16.04 6.67 8.89
CA GLU A 378 -14.99 6.40 9.87
C GLU A 378 -13.71 5.83 9.25
N TYR A 379 -13.80 5.17 8.10
CA TYR A 379 -12.62 4.69 7.39
C TYR A 379 -11.77 5.87 6.89
N ASN A 380 -12.39 6.83 6.22
CA ASN A 380 -11.68 8.02 5.74
C ASN A 380 -11.20 8.91 6.89
N ARG A 381 -11.97 9.02 8.00
CA ARG A 381 -11.51 9.70 9.21
C ARG A 381 -10.28 9.03 9.84
N LEU A 382 -10.26 7.69 9.90
CA LEU A 382 -9.11 6.93 10.38
C LEU A 382 -7.91 7.11 9.45
N THR A 383 -8.11 7.08 8.14
CA THR A 383 -7.04 7.30 7.16
C THR A 383 -6.46 8.73 7.30
N ALA A 384 -7.31 9.74 7.42
CA ALA A 384 -6.89 11.12 7.63
C ALA A 384 -6.06 11.26 8.92
N THR A 385 -6.51 10.61 10.00
CA THR A 385 -5.77 10.53 11.27
C THR A 385 -4.40 9.89 11.08
N GLN A 386 -4.33 8.73 10.43
CA GLN A 386 -3.07 7.99 10.25
C GLN A 386 -2.05 8.83 9.49
N ILE A 387 -2.49 9.50 8.41
CA ILE A 387 -1.62 10.37 7.62
C ILE A 387 -1.20 11.60 8.42
N LEU A 388 -2.11 12.20 9.19
CA LEU A 388 -1.80 13.32 10.09
C LEU A 388 -0.72 12.92 11.11
N ALA A 389 -0.89 11.78 11.79
CA ALA A 389 0.08 11.25 12.74
C ALA A 389 1.47 11.03 12.11
N LEU A 390 1.52 10.45 10.91
CA LEU A 390 2.76 10.23 10.17
C LEU A 390 3.40 11.53 9.66
N LEU A 391 2.60 12.55 9.35
CA LEU A 391 3.09 13.88 9.01
C LEU A 391 3.80 14.51 10.22
N GLU A 392 3.23 14.33 11.41
CA GLU A 392 3.66 14.95 12.66
C GLU A 392 4.72 14.18 13.44
N ASP A 393 5.04 12.94 13.06
CA ASP A 393 6.11 12.13 13.67
C ASP A 393 7.52 12.77 13.57
N ASP A 394 7.66 13.93 12.90
CA ASP A 394 8.86 14.79 12.90
C ASP A 394 8.75 16.02 13.84
N ALA A 395 7.56 16.37 14.35
CA ALA A 395 7.34 17.40 15.38
C ALA A 395 5.89 17.34 15.94
N ALA A 396 5.72 16.57 17.02
CA ALA A 396 4.67 16.61 18.06
C ALA A 396 3.25 17.10 17.68
N LEU A 397 2.27 16.19 17.74
CA LEU A 397 0.86 16.50 18.00
C LEU A 397 0.77 17.35 19.26
N ALA A 398 0.43 18.62 19.08
CA ALA A 398 0.50 19.61 20.15
C ALA A 398 -0.52 19.36 21.27
N ASP A 399 -1.60 18.61 21.01
CA ASP A 399 -2.54 18.14 22.03
C ASP A 399 -3.23 16.83 21.59
N GLU A 400 -2.71 15.69 22.04
CA GLU A 400 -3.30 14.35 21.79
C GLU A 400 -4.75 14.22 22.32
N GLU A 401 -5.15 15.08 23.27
CA GLU A 401 -6.50 15.10 23.83
C GLU A 401 -7.59 15.56 22.85
N GLU A 402 -7.24 16.36 21.83
CA GLU A 402 -8.20 16.90 20.86
C GLU A 402 -8.59 15.88 19.77
N LEU A 403 -7.87 14.77 19.66
CA LEU A 403 -8.10 13.79 18.60
C LEU A 403 -9.32 12.88 18.86
N PRO A 404 -9.99 12.39 17.79
CA PRO A 404 -11.08 11.41 17.92
C PRO A 404 -10.70 10.17 18.77
N PRO A 405 -11.62 9.51 19.48
CA PRO A 405 -11.29 8.35 20.32
C PRO A 405 -10.54 7.22 19.59
N ILE A 406 -10.92 6.91 18.34
CA ILE A 406 -10.23 5.89 17.55
C ILE A 406 -8.82 6.34 17.12
N ALA A 407 -8.65 7.63 16.89
CA ALA A 407 -7.37 8.25 16.58
C ALA A 407 -6.41 8.19 17.77
N ARG A 408 -6.89 8.54 18.96
CA ARG A 408 -6.14 8.42 20.22
C ARG A 408 -5.79 6.97 20.53
N LEU A 409 -6.73 6.05 20.36
CA LEU A 409 -6.46 4.62 20.53
C LEU A 409 -5.37 4.12 19.57
N TRP A 410 -5.37 4.61 18.34
CA TRP A 410 -4.35 4.27 17.36
C TRP A 410 -2.99 4.90 17.72
N LEU A 411 -2.94 6.19 18.06
CA LEU A 411 -1.72 6.91 18.44
C LEU A 411 -1.08 6.40 19.72
N ALA A 412 -1.88 6.17 20.76
CA ALA A 412 -1.38 5.58 22.01
C ALA A 412 -0.71 4.22 21.75
N ARG A 413 -1.25 3.42 20.81
CA ARG A 413 -0.63 2.15 20.37
C ARG A 413 0.64 2.37 19.55
N HIS A 414 0.66 3.37 18.67
CA HIS A 414 1.84 3.72 17.88
C HIS A 414 3.00 4.19 18.77
N HIS A 415 2.73 5.09 19.72
CA HIS A 415 3.71 5.59 20.68
C HIS A 415 4.23 4.51 21.63
N ALA A 416 3.37 3.58 22.09
CA ALA A 416 3.79 2.50 22.97
C ALA A 416 4.79 1.50 22.34
N LYS A 417 4.93 1.50 21.01
CA LYS A 417 5.83 0.61 20.26
C LYS A 417 7.19 1.22 19.93
N LYS A 418 7.33 2.55 20.05
CA LYS A 418 8.62 3.25 19.92
C LYS A 418 9.35 3.21 21.26
#